data_AF-A0A9D9UBW7-F1
#
_entry.id   AF-A0A9D9UBW7-F1
#
_cell.length_a   1.000
_cell.length_b   1.000
_cell.length_c   1.000
_cell.angle_alpha   90.00
_cell.angle_beta   90.00
_cell.angle_gamma   90.00
#
_symmetry.space_group_name_H-M   'P 1'
#
loop_
_entity.id
_entity.type
_entity.pdbx_description
1 polymer ?
#
loop_
_entity_poly.entity_id
_entity_poly.type
_entity_poly.pdbx_seq_one_letter_code
_entity_poly.pdbx_strand_id
1 'polypeptide(L)'
;MHRSAPPSSCPEEHPFAPFVRTLGRGRRGARSLEREEARTALGMILDGEVDPLQTGAFLMLLRVKEETAEEIAGFVQAARERAQLPEAPIRVDLDWPSYAGKRQQPPWYLLSALLLTAHGHRVLMHGCEPHARNRLFASQALPALGIAPARDWQEVREALDTRRFAYAPLALFSPGLQALLDLRHLFG
;
A
#
# COMPACT_ATOMS: atom_id res chain seq x y z
N MET A 1 -4.68 -34.70 -51.50
CA MET A 1 -5.58 -33.93 -50.62
C MET A 1 -4.91 -33.83 -49.25
N HIS A 2 -4.22 -32.73 -48.96
CA HIS A 2 -3.61 -32.48 -47.66
C HIS A 2 -4.31 -31.25 -47.06
N ARG A 3 -5.24 -31.48 -46.14
CA ARG A 3 -5.83 -30.40 -45.34
C ARG A 3 -4.87 -30.13 -44.19
N SER A 4 -4.11 -29.05 -44.29
CA SER A 4 -3.39 -28.46 -43.17
C SER A 4 -4.40 -28.07 -42.08
N ALA A 5 -4.23 -28.60 -40.87
CA ALA A 5 -4.98 -28.17 -39.70
C ALA A 5 -4.64 -26.69 -39.41
N PRO A 6 -5.62 -25.85 -39.01
CA PRO A 6 -5.31 -24.49 -38.56
C PRO A 6 -4.45 -24.54 -37.30
N PRO A 7 -3.55 -23.56 -37.06
CA PRO A 7 -2.81 -23.49 -35.81
C PRO A 7 -3.78 -23.22 -34.66
N SER A 8 -4.00 -24.24 -33.84
CA SER A 8 -4.80 -24.16 -32.63
C SER A 8 -3.92 -23.72 -31.46
N SER A 9 -3.99 -22.45 -31.07
CA SER A 9 -4.07 -22.06 -29.66
C SER A 9 -4.27 -20.55 -29.54
N CYS A 10 -5.50 -20.12 -29.26
CA CYS A 10 -5.64 -18.83 -28.56
C CYS A 10 -4.91 -18.98 -27.22
N PRO A 11 -4.06 -18.01 -26.82
CA PRO A 11 -3.43 -18.04 -25.51
C PRO A 11 -4.49 -18.08 -24.42
N GLU A 12 -4.23 -18.86 -23.37
CA GLU A 12 -5.12 -18.99 -22.22
C GLU A 12 -5.27 -17.62 -21.53
N GLU A 13 -6.49 -17.31 -21.12
CA GLU A 13 -6.78 -16.03 -20.48
C GLU A 13 -6.16 -15.99 -19.08
N HIS A 14 -5.40 -14.93 -18.80
CA HIS A 14 -4.82 -14.73 -17.48
C HIS A 14 -5.93 -14.65 -16.41
N PRO A 15 -5.80 -15.33 -15.25
CA PRO A 15 -6.83 -15.34 -14.20
C PRO A 15 -7.23 -13.95 -13.68
N PHE A 16 -6.37 -12.95 -13.86
CA PHE A 16 -6.62 -11.56 -13.47
C PHE A 16 -7.43 -10.75 -14.51
N ALA A 17 -7.55 -11.22 -15.75
CA ALA A 17 -8.25 -10.51 -16.82
C ALA A 17 -9.73 -10.16 -16.50
N PRO A 18 -10.51 -11.00 -15.79
CA PRO A 18 -11.86 -10.64 -15.38
C PRO A 18 -11.94 -9.34 -14.57
N PHE A 19 -10.99 -9.06 -13.68
CA PHE A 19 -11.00 -7.84 -12.85
C PHE A 19 -10.80 -6.58 -13.71
N VAL A 20 -9.80 -6.61 -14.61
CA VAL A 20 -9.55 -5.51 -15.56
C VAL A 20 -10.76 -5.30 -16.46
N ARG A 21 -11.38 -6.38 -16.94
CA ARG A 21 -12.57 -6.31 -17.80
C ARG A 21 -13.78 -5.73 -17.08
N THR A 22 -14.00 -6.10 -15.82
CA THR A 22 -15.09 -5.58 -15.00
C THR A 22 -14.99 -4.07 -14.82
N LEU A 23 -13.77 -3.55 -14.63
CA LEU A 23 -13.51 -2.12 -14.52
C LEU A 23 -13.45 -1.40 -15.89
N GLY A 24 -13.04 -2.09 -16.95
CA GLY A 24 -12.64 -1.49 -18.24
C GLY A 24 -13.65 -1.57 -19.40
N ARG A 25 -14.87 -2.07 -19.19
CA ARG A 25 -15.90 -2.27 -20.24
C ARG A 25 -16.55 -0.99 -20.81
N GLY A 26 -15.97 0.18 -20.57
CA GLY A 26 -16.49 1.48 -21.03
C GLY A 26 -17.71 1.96 -20.24
N ARG A 27 -18.20 3.17 -20.54
CA ARG A 27 -19.18 3.92 -19.72
C ARG A 27 -20.48 3.17 -19.39
N ARG A 28 -20.92 2.22 -20.21
CA ARG A 28 -22.19 1.48 -20.03
C ARG A 28 -22.02 0.06 -19.48
N GLY A 29 -20.79 -0.46 -19.46
CA GLY A 29 -20.53 -1.86 -19.13
C GLY A 29 -19.56 -2.08 -17.98
N ALA A 30 -18.86 -1.02 -17.54
CA ALA A 30 -18.05 -1.07 -16.34
C ALA A 30 -18.94 -1.12 -15.09
N ARG A 31 -18.54 -1.91 -14.10
CA ARG A 31 -19.12 -1.92 -12.75
C ARG A 31 -18.01 -1.92 -11.72
N SER A 32 -18.35 -1.55 -10.49
CA SER A 32 -17.45 -1.75 -9.35
C SER A 32 -17.32 -3.23 -9.02
N LEU A 33 -16.17 -3.60 -8.46
CA LEU A 33 -15.98 -4.93 -7.90
C LEU A 33 -16.80 -5.09 -6.63
N GLU A 34 -17.29 -6.30 -6.39
CA GLU A 34 -17.77 -6.69 -5.07
C GLU A 34 -16.58 -6.82 -4.11
N ARG A 35 -16.84 -6.78 -2.81
CA ARG A 35 -15.79 -6.84 -1.78
C ARG A 35 -14.85 -8.03 -1.95
N GLU A 36 -15.42 -9.20 -2.24
CA GLU A 36 -14.65 -10.44 -2.39
C GLU A 36 -13.81 -10.45 -3.68
N GLU A 37 -14.32 -9.86 -4.76
CA GLU A 37 -13.57 -9.67 -6.00
C GLU A 37 -12.41 -8.70 -5.79
N ALA A 38 -12.63 -7.60 -5.06
CA ALA A 38 -11.60 -6.63 -4.72
C ALA A 38 -10.52 -7.24 -3.81
N ARG A 39 -10.92 -8.03 -2.81
CA ARG A 39 -10.01 -8.80 -1.94
C ARG A 39 -9.14 -9.75 -2.76
N THR A 40 -9.76 -10.51 -3.65
CA THR A 40 -9.03 -11.45 -4.53
C THR A 40 -8.07 -10.72 -5.45
N ALA A 41 -8.52 -9.64 -6.10
CA ALA A 41 -7.71 -8.88 -7.04
C ALA A 41 -6.45 -8.30 -6.36
N LEU A 42 -6.60 -7.58 -5.24
CA LEU A 42 -5.42 -7.05 -4.55
C LEU A 42 -4.56 -8.17 -3.96
N GLY A 43 -5.17 -9.28 -3.52
CA GLY A 43 -4.44 -10.44 -3.03
C GLY A 43 -3.47 -10.99 -4.09
N MET A 44 -3.96 -11.27 -5.30
CA MET A 44 -3.13 -11.73 -6.41
C MET A 44 -2.01 -10.75 -6.75
N ILE A 45 -2.29 -9.44 -6.73
CA ILE A 45 -1.27 -8.40 -6.96
C ILE A 45 -0.17 -8.48 -5.88
N LEU A 46 -0.55 -8.58 -4.61
CA LEU A 46 0.39 -8.62 -3.48
C LEU A 46 1.19 -9.93 -3.43
N ASP A 47 0.64 -11.02 -3.97
CA ASP A 47 1.32 -12.33 -4.08
C ASP A 47 2.22 -12.43 -5.32
N GLY A 48 2.24 -11.40 -6.18
CA GLY A 48 3.08 -11.37 -7.38
C GLY A 48 2.54 -12.23 -8.54
N GLU A 49 1.26 -12.57 -8.52
CA GLU A 49 0.61 -13.45 -9.51
C GLU A 49 0.06 -12.70 -10.73
N VAL A 50 0.28 -11.38 -10.81
CA VAL A 50 -0.32 -10.51 -11.83
C VAL A 50 0.75 -9.87 -12.69
N ASP A 51 0.58 -9.95 -14.01
CA ASP A 51 1.46 -9.29 -14.96
C ASP A 51 1.54 -7.77 -14.68
N PRO A 52 2.74 -7.15 -14.72
CA PRO A 52 2.90 -5.71 -14.46
C PRO A 52 2.01 -4.80 -15.34
N LEU A 53 1.76 -5.19 -16.60
CA LEU A 53 0.87 -4.45 -17.50
C LEU A 53 -0.58 -4.50 -17.01
N GLN A 54 -1.02 -5.66 -16.49
CA GLN A 54 -2.36 -5.82 -15.93
C GLN A 54 -2.52 -5.06 -14.62
N THR A 55 -1.49 -5.09 -13.75
CA THR A 55 -1.45 -4.28 -12.53
C THR A 55 -1.58 -2.79 -12.87
N GLY A 56 -0.79 -2.30 -13.83
CA GLY A 56 -0.88 -0.91 -14.28
C GLY A 56 -2.26 -0.55 -14.84
N ALA A 57 -2.82 -1.39 -15.71
CA ALA A 57 -4.16 -1.18 -16.27
C ALA A 57 -5.23 -1.13 -15.16
N PHE A 58 -5.18 -2.05 -14.21
CA PHE A 58 -6.11 -2.11 -13.08
C PHE A 58 -6.06 -0.85 -12.21
N LEU A 59 -4.85 -0.41 -11.82
CA LEU A 59 -4.66 0.80 -11.02
C LEU A 59 -5.15 2.06 -11.74
N MET A 60 -4.88 2.17 -13.05
CA MET A 60 -5.35 3.32 -13.84
C MET A 60 -6.87 3.33 -14.03
N LEU A 61 -7.49 2.17 -14.22
CA LEU A 61 -8.95 2.05 -14.28
C LEU A 61 -9.60 2.46 -12.95
N LEU A 62 -9.06 2.00 -11.82
CA LEU A 62 -9.51 2.43 -10.49
C LEU A 62 -9.35 3.93 -10.29
N ARG A 63 -8.21 4.51 -10.71
CA ARG A 63 -7.95 5.95 -10.57
C ARG A 63 -8.97 6.82 -11.29
N VAL A 64 -9.46 6.38 -12.46
CA VAL A 64 -10.46 7.12 -13.25
C VAL A 64 -11.88 6.86 -12.76
N LYS A 65 -12.19 5.62 -12.37
CA LYS A 65 -13.52 5.22 -11.87
C LYS A 65 -13.79 5.77 -10.47
N GLU A 66 -12.75 5.90 -9.66
CA GLU A 66 -12.78 6.01 -8.20
C GLU A 66 -13.28 4.73 -7.53
N GLU A 67 -12.72 4.43 -6.37
CA GLU A 67 -13.08 3.29 -5.53
C GLU A 67 -14.44 3.45 -4.82
N THR A 68 -15.12 2.33 -4.60
CA THR A 68 -16.27 2.22 -3.70
C THR A 68 -15.86 1.76 -2.30
N ALA A 69 -16.75 1.92 -1.32
CA ALA A 69 -16.52 1.43 0.04
C ALA A 69 -16.28 -0.09 0.11
N GLU A 70 -17.00 -0.88 -0.69
CA GLU A 70 -16.82 -2.34 -0.75
C GLU A 70 -15.48 -2.73 -1.36
N GLU A 71 -15.04 -2.02 -2.41
CA GLU A 71 -13.72 -2.22 -3.00
C GLU A 71 -12.61 -1.93 -1.98
N ILE A 72 -12.68 -0.79 -1.29
CA ILE A 72 -11.72 -0.45 -0.23
C ILE A 72 -11.73 -1.48 0.89
N ALA A 73 -12.89 -1.95 1.34
CA ALA A 73 -12.98 -2.97 2.37
C ALA A 73 -12.28 -4.27 1.94
N GLY A 74 -12.48 -4.70 0.69
CA GLY A 74 -11.81 -5.88 0.13
C GLY A 74 -10.30 -5.70 0.03
N PHE A 75 -9.84 -4.54 -0.45
CA PHE A 75 -8.43 -4.19 -0.53
C PHE A 75 -7.77 -4.18 0.87
N VAL A 76 -8.40 -3.55 1.85
CA VAL A 76 -7.89 -3.52 3.23
C VAL A 76 -7.82 -4.93 3.82
N GLN A 77 -8.81 -5.78 3.55
CA GLN A 77 -8.78 -7.17 3.99
C GLN A 77 -7.60 -7.93 3.38
N ALA A 78 -7.41 -7.85 2.06
CA ALA A 78 -6.30 -8.52 1.38
C ALA A 78 -4.92 -8.04 1.87
N ALA A 79 -4.79 -6.74 2.14
CA ALA A 79 -3.58 -6.15 2.70
C ALA A 79 -3.30 -6.66 4.13
N ARG A 80 -4.33 -6.77 4.98
CA ARG A 80 -4.19 -7.27 6.36
C ARG A 80 -3.82 -8.76 6.39
N GLU A 81 -4.41 -9.57 5.51
CA GLU A 81 -4.12 -11.00 5.38
C GLU A 81 -2.63 -11.27 5.03
N ARG A 82 -1.97 -10.31 4.38
CA ARG A 82 -0.56 -10.40 3.93
C ARG A 82 0.39 -9.50 4.72
N ALA A 83 -0.10 -8.84 5.75
CA ALA A 83 0.72 -7.95 6.57
C ALA A 83 1.69 -8.77 7.43
N GLN A 84 2.97 -8.40 7.40
CA GLN A 84 4.00 -8.99 8.25
C GLN A 84 3.94 -8.31 9.61
N LEU A 85 3.10 -8.83 10.50
CA LEU A 85 2.88 -8.31 11.85
C LEU A 85 3.79 -9.01 12.87
N PRO A 86 4.08 -8.38 14.03
CA PRO A 86 4.86 -9.02 15.08
C PRO A 86 4.09 -10.21 15.67
N GLU A 87 4.79 -11.29 16.01
CA GLU A 87 4.18 -12.47 16.65
C GLU A 87 3.51 -12.11 17.99
N ALA A 88 4.20 -11.29 18.79
CA ALA A 88 3.69 -10.81 20.07
C ALA A 88 3.15 -9.38 19.92
N PRO A 89 1.93 -9.09 20.44
CA PRO A 89 1.37 -7.75 20.40
C PRO A 89 2.33 -6.70 20.96
N ILE A 90 2.40 -5.56 20.26
CA ILE A 90 3.12 -4.38 20.72
C ILE A 90 2.08 -3.41 21.25
N ARG A 91 2.22 -2.96 22.50
CA ARG A 91 1.29 -2.01 23.09
C ARG A 91 1.51 -0.62 22.46
N VAL A 92 0.51 -0.17 21.73
CA VAL A 92 0.45 1.13 21.05
C VAL A 92 -0.82 1.83 21.53
N ASP A 93 -0.71 3.10 21.91
CA ASP A 93 -1.89 3.90 22.29
C ASP A 93 -2.47 4.64 21.07
N LEU A 94 -1.62 5.04 20.12
CA LEU A 94 -2.00 5.76 18.91
C LEU A 94 -1.27 5.21 17.67
N ASP A 95 -2.05 4.78 16.68
CA ASP A 95 -1.59 4.41 15.35
C ASP A 95 -1.69 5.62 14.40
N TRP A 96 -0.57 6.06 13.83
CA TRP A 96 -0.47 7.32 13.09
C TRP A 96 0.01 7.10 11.65
N PRO A 97 -0.90 7.06 10.65
CA PRO A 97 -0.53 6.95 9.25
C PRO A 97 0.07 8.24 8.70
N SER A 98 1.18 8.11 7.96
CA SER A 98 1.95 9.22 7.40
C SER A 98 2.46 8.90 5.98
N TYR A 99 1.54 8.83 5.02
CA TYR A 99 1.83 8.47 3.62
C TYR A 99 1.90 9.66 2.66
N ALA A 100 1.50 10.86 3.11
CA ALA A 100 1.48 12.05 2.28
C ALA A 100 2.74 12.91 2.50
N GLY A 101 3.62 12.94 1.51
CA GLY A 101 4.75 13.87 1.51
C GLY A 101 4.29 15.33 1.41
N LYS A 102 4.95 16.22 2.16
CA LYS A 102 4.63 17.66 2.25
C LYS A 102 5.41 18.47 1.21
N ARG A 103 4.74 19.43 0.56
CA ARG A 103 5.33 20.25 -0.51
C ARG A 103 5.66 21.67 -0.09
N GLN A 104 4.75 22.34 0.62
CA GLN A 104 4.85 23.78 0.91
C GLN A 104 5.19 24.09 2.37
N GLN A 105 4.77 23.22 3.30
CA GLN A 105 4.94 23.43 4.74
C GLN A 105 5.79 22.30 5.32
N PRO A 106 6.62 22.58 6.33
CA PRO A 106 7.28 21.53 7.09
C PRO A 106 6.26 20.57 7.74
N PRO A 107 6.64 19.33 8.04
CA PRO A 107 5.76 18.32 8.61
C PRO A 107 5.53 18.58 10.11
N TRP A 108 4.90 19.70 10.46
CA TRP A 108 4.67 20.13 11.85
C TRP A 108 3.89 19.11 12.70
N TYR A 109 3.10 18.25 12.07
CA TYR A 109 2.39 17.16 12.74
C TYR A 109 3.34 16.18 13.45
N LEU A 110 4.61 16.09 13.03
CA LEU A 110 5.63 15.32 13.77
C LEU A 110 5.83 15.88 15.17
N LEU A 111 5.82 17.21 15.34
CA LEU A 111 5.92 17.85 16.65
C LEU A 111 4.69 17.56 17.51
N SER A 112 3.50 17.51 16.91
CA SER A 112 2.28 17.11 17.62
C SER A 112 2.35 15.66 18.11
N ALA A 113 2.87 14.75 17.28
CA ALA A 113 3.07 13.36 17.69
C ALA A 113 4.07 13.24 18.85
N LEU A 114 5.19 13.99 18.81
CA LEU A 114 6.17 14.01 19.90
C LEU A 114 5.66 14.68 21.18
N LEU A 115 4.77 15.68 21.07
CA LEU A 115 4.12 16.25 22.24
C LEU A 115 3.25 15.20 22.96
N LEU A 116 2.52 14.37 22.21
CA LEU A 116 1.73 13.28 22.80
C LEU A 116 2.61 12.26 23.52
N THR A 117 3.80 11.96 22.98
CA THR A 117 4.74 11.04 23.64
C THR A 117 5.37 11.63 24.89
N ALA A 118 5.58 12.95 24.93
CA ALA A 118 5.97 13.68 26.13
C ALA A 118 4.90 13.59 27.24
N HIS A 119 3.61 13.50 26.86
CA HIS A 119 2.49 13.27 27.78
C HIS A 119 2.18 11.79 28.05
N GLY A 120 3.07 10.87 27.68
CA GLY A 120 3.01 9.47 28.08
C GLY A 120 2.31 8.53 27.10
N HIS A 121 1.82 9.01 25.97
CA HIS A 121 1.20 8.17 24.94
C HIS A 121 2.24 7.47 24.07
N ARG A 122 2.03 6.18 23.79
CA ARG A 122 2.83 5.39 22.86
C ARG A 122 2.29 5.59 21.44
N VAL A 123 3.05 6.32 20.62
CA VAL A 123 2.69 6.63 19.23
C VAL A 123 3.51 5.75 18.29
N LEU A 124 2.84 4.88 17.54
CA LEU A 124 3.42 4.20 16.39
C LEU A 124 3.05 5.01 15.14
N MET A 125 4.03 5.67 14.55
CA MET A 125 3.85 6.29 13.24
C MET A 125 4.29 5.31 12.16
N HIS A 126 3.55 5.26 11.06
CA HIS A 126 3.93 4.43 9.92
C HIS A 126 3.74 5.19 8.61
N GLY A 127 4.58 4.93 7.62
CA GLY A 127 4.55 5.68 6.37
C GLY A 127 5.39 5.04 5.28
N CYS A 128 5.38 5.64 4.10
CA CYS A 128 6.10 5.10 2.95
C CYS A 128 7.46 5.78 2.75
N GLU A 129 8.32 5.10 2.00
CA GLU A 129 9.51 5.71 1.43
C GLU A 129 9.15 6.83 0.42
N PRO A 130 10.06 7.80 0.20
CA PRO A 130 9.84 8.89 -0.73
C PRO A 130 9.62 8.40 -2.16
N HIS A 131 8.41 8.58 -2.66
CA HIS A 131 8.02 8.23 -4.04
C HIS A 131 7.78 9.48 -4.91
N ALA A 132 8.13 10.68 -4.42
CA ALA A 132 7.95 11.94 -5.13
C ALA A 132 9.10 12.91 -4.84
N ARG A 133 9.75 13.46 -5.88
CA ARG A 133 10.98 14.28 -5.76
C ARG A 133 10.80 15.62 -5.03
N ASN A 134 9.63 16.25 -5.15
CA ASN A 134 9.36 17.60 -4.60
C ASN A 134 8.51 17.56 -3.32
N ARG A 135 8.65 16.49 -2.53
CA ARG A 135 7.90 16.30 -1.29
C ARG A 135 8.83 15.79 -0.20
N LEU A 136 8.68 16.35 1.00
CA LEU A 136 9.35 15.88 2.21
C LEU A 136 8.46 14.88 2.95
N PHE A 137 8.94 13.67 3.13
CA PHE A 137 8.24 12.60 3.84
C PHE A 137 8.70 12.51 5.31
N ALA A 138 7.88 11.86 6.16
CA ALA A 138 8.24 11.64 7.56
C ALA A 138 9.55 10.86 7.71
N SER A 139 9.78 9.83 6.88
CA SER A 139 11.02 9.06 6.86
C SER A 139 12.27 9.92 6.65
N GLN A 140 12.15 11.01 5.89
CA GLN A 140 13.25 11.95 5.63
C GLN A 140 13.38 13.03 6.71
N ALA A 141 12.28 13.42 7.35
CA ALA A 141 12.26 14.49 8.34
C ALA A 141 12.61 14.02 9.76
N LEU A 142 12.21 12.81 10.14
CA LEU A 142 12.44 12.23 11.46
C LEU A 142 13.92 12.10 11.85
N PRO A 143 14.87 11.78 10.95
CA PRO A 143 16.30 11.76 11.28
C PRO A 143 16.82 13.10 11.81
N ALA A 144 16.30 14.23 11.31
CA ALA A 144 16.66 15.56 11.82
C ALA A 144 16.16 15.80 13.26
N LEU A 145 15.21 15.00 13.73
CA LEU A 145 14.70 14.98 15.10
C LEU A 145 15.35 13.87 15.95
N GLY A 146 16.41 13.21 15.46
CA GLY A 146 17.10 12.13 16.17
C GLY A 146 16.34 10.80 16.20
N ILE A 147 15.37 10.62 15.31
CA ILE A 147 14.52 9.43 15.22
C ILE A 147 14.83 8.72 13.90
N ALA A 148 15.43 7.54 14.00
CA ALA A 148 15.66 6.67 12.85
C ALA A 148 14.43 5.80 12.58
N PRO A 149 14.13 5.47 11.31
CA PRO A 149 13.17 4.42 10.99
C PRO A 149 13.58 3.08 11.58
N ALA A 150 12.61 2.34 12.13
CA ALA A 150 12.83 0.98 12.60
C ALA A 150 13.03 0.03 11.41
N ARG A 151 13.93 -0.95 11.58
CA ARG A 151 14.26 -1.97 10.57
C ARG A 151 13.45 -3.25 10.74
N ASP A 152 13.00 -3.51 11.95
CA ASP A 152 12.18 -4.67 12.31
C ASP A 152 11.24 -4.34 13.48
N TRP A 153 10.40 -5.31 13.84
CA TRP A 153 9.46 -5.16 14.95
C TRP A 153 10.11 -5.13 16.33
N GLN A 154 11.34 -5.63 16.47
CA GLN A 154 12.08 -5.54 17.72
C GLN A 154 12.49 -4.08 17.99
N GLU A 155 13.03 -3.39 16.99
CA GLU A 155 13.36 -1.97 17.09
C GLU A 155 12.12 -1.10 17.32
N VAL A 156 10.98 -1.44 16.70
CA VAL A 156 9.70 -0.77 17.00
C VAL A 156 9.36 -0.90 18.49
N ARG A 157 9.48 -2.11 19.05
CA ARG A 157 9.21 -2.37 20.47
C ARG A 157 10.14 -1.57 21.37
N GLU A 158 11.45 -1.66 21.13
CA GLU A 158 12.48 -0.96 21.89
C GLU A 158 12.30 0.56 21.85
N ALA A 159 11.99 1.13 20.68
CA ALA A 159 11.72 2.56 20.52
C ALA A 159 10.46 3.00 21.28
N LEU A 160 9.38 2.20 21.24
CA LEU A 160 8.16 2.48 22.00
C LEU A 160 8.35 2.30 23.51
N ASP A 161 9.21 1.39 23.97
CA ASP A 161 9.49 1.19 25.40
C ASP A 161 10.38 2.32 25.95
N THR A 162 11.37 2.77 25.18
CA THR A 162 12.35 3.77 25.63
C THR A 162 11.89 5.21 25.41
N ARG A 163 11.29 5.52 24.25
CA ARG A 163 10.96 6.88 23.81
C ARG A 163 9.45 7.12 23.64
N ARG A 164 8.64 6.07 23.73
CA ARG A 164 7.19 6.09 23.43
C ARG A 164 6.84 6.52 22.00
N PHE A 165 7.83 6.63 21.12
CA PHE A 165 7.64 6.93 19.70
C PHE A 165 8.44 5.94 18.86
N ALA A 166 7.80 5.35 17.86
CA ALA A 166 8.48 4.59 16.83
C ALA A 166 7.97 4.98 15.44
N TYR A 167 8.84 4.87 14.45
CA TYR A 167 8.46 4.99 13.04
C TYR A 167 8.70 3.66 12.32
N ALA A 168 7.64 3.07 11.78
CA ALA A 168 7.68 1.85 10.99
C ALA A 168 7.48 2.16 9.50
N PRO A 169 8.49 1.93 8.64
CA PRO A 169 8.32 2.00 7.19
C PRO A 169 7.25 1.00 6.72
N LEU A 170 6.49 1.34 5.67
CA LEU A 170 5.49 0.45 5.08
C LEU A 170 6.14 -0.86 4.62
N ALA A 171 7.34 -0.79 4.06
CA ALA A 171 8.10 -1.96 3.64
C ALA A 171 8.36 -2.97 4.77
N LEU A 172 8.38 -2.54 6.03
CA LEU A 172 8.59 -3.41 7.19
C LEU A 172 7.43 -4.39 7.38
N PHE A 173 6.19 -3.99 7.07
CA PHE A 173 5.01 -4.81 7.30
C PHE A 173 4.18 -5.11 6.04
N SER A 174 4.44 -4.43 4.93
CA SER A 174 3.80 -4.68 3.65
C SER A 174 4.70 -4.26 2.47
N PRO A 175 5.71 -5.06 2.12
CA PRO A 175 6.55 -4.82 0.95
C PRO A 175 5.75 -4.68 -0.36
N GLY A 176 4.69 -5.49 -0.54
CA GLY A 176 3.85 -5.43 -1.73
C GLY A 176 3.11 -4.10 -1.89
N LEU A 177 2.57 -3.53 -0.80
CA LEU A 177 1.96 -2.20 -0.85
C LEU A 177 3.00 -1.10 -1.10
N GLN A 178 4.21 -1.23 -0.54
CA GLN A 178 5.30 -0.30 -0.85
C GLN A 178 5.63 -0.34 -2.35
N ALA A 179 5.75 -1.53 -2.95
CA ALA A 179 6.01 -1.68 -4.37
C ALA A 179 4.93 -1.00 -5.23
N LEU A 180 3.65 -1.10 -4.85
CA LEU A 180 2.56 -0.40 -5.54
C LEU A 180 2.67 1.12 -5.43
N LEU A 181 3.07 1.66 -4.28
CA LEU A 181 3.32 3.09 -4.12
C LEU A 181 4.51 3.55 -4.95
N ASP A 182 5.54 2.72 -5.07
CA ASP A 182 6.72 3.02 -5.87
C ASP A 182 6.37 3.14 -7.35
N LEU A 183 5.32 2.48 -7.85
CA LEU A 183 4.85 2.64 -9.23
C LEU A 183 4.35 4.06 -9.57
N ARG A 184 4.10 4.93 -8.59
CA ARG A 184 3.59 6.30 -8.84
C ARG A 184 4.44 7.10 -9.82
N HIS A 185 5.77 6.93 -9.79
CA HIS A 185 6.64 7.66 -10.72
C HIS A 185 6.42 7.28 -12.20
N LEU A 186 5.80 6.12 -12.47
CA LEU A 186 5.47 5.66 -13.83
C LEU A 186 4.14 6.24 -14.34
N PHE A 187 3.18 6.48 -13.45
CA PHE A 187 1.81 6.87 -13.81
C PHE A 187 1.51 8.37 -13.63
N GLY A 188 2.35 9.09 -12.87
CA GLY A 188 2.16 10.51 -12.52
C GLY A 188 1.29 10.71 -11.27
#